data_AF-A0A961GDY6-F1
#
_entry.id   AF-A0A961GDY6-F1
#
_cell.length_a   1.000
_cell.length_b   1.000
_cell.length_c   1.000
_cell.angle_alpha   90.00
_cell.angle_beta   90.00
_cell.angle_gamma   90.00
#
_symmetry.space_group_name_H-M   'P 1'
#
loop_
_entity.id
_entity.type
_entity.pdbx_description
1 polymer ?
#
loop_
_entity_poly.entity_id
_entity_poly.type
_entity_poly.pdbx_seq_one_letter_code
_entity_poly.pdbx_strand_id
1 'polypeptide(L)' 'AHGNSLRAMVKHLDGISDEDIAALNIPTAQPLVYELNEDLSPVTPGGRYLDPEAAAAAAQAVANQGR' A
#
# COMPACT_ATOMS: atom_id res chain seq x y z
N ALA A 1 10.84 -2.93 -6.57
CA ALA A 1 10.76 -2.96 -5.10
C ALA A 1 10.17 -4.30 -4.66
N HIS A 2 10.42 -4.72 -3.42
CA HIS A 2 9.80 -5.91 -2.82
C HIS A 2 8.72 -5.49 -1.80
N GLY A 3 7.86 -6.41 -1.35
CA GLY A 3 6.70 -6.10 -0.50
C GLY A 3 7.04 -5.26 0.74
N ASN A 4 8.13 -5.60 1.45
CA ASN A 4 8.56 -4.85 2.65
C ASN A 4 9.04 -3.43 2.34
N SER A 5 9.77 -3.23 1.24
CA SER A 5 10.20 -1.89 0.83
C SER A 5 9.02 -1.01 0.39
N LEU A 6 8.00 -1.59 -0.26
CA LEU A 6 6.79 -0.85 -0.63
C LEU A 6 5.97 -0.48 0.62
N ARG A 7 5.82 -1.42 1.56
CA ARG A 7 5.17 -1.18 2.85
C ARG A 7 5.84 -0.03 3.62
N ALA A 8 7.18 0.02 3.62
CA ALA A 8 7.92 1.12 4.25
C ALA A 8 7.66 2.48 3.57
N MET A 9 7.55 2.52 2.24
CA MET A 9 7.20 3.76 1.52
C MET A 9 5.77 4.22 1.84
N VAL A 10 4.80 3.30 1.81
CA VAL A 10 3.41 3.59 2.15
C VAL A 10 3.29 4.07 3.59
N LYS A 11 3.99 3.43 4.53
CA LYS A 11 4.08 3.88 5.93
C LYS A 11 4.53 5.34 6.04
N HIS A 12 5.60 5.68 5.33
CA HIS A 12 6.16 7.03 5.38
C HIS A 12 5.22 8.08 4.79
N LEU A 13 4.63 7.79 3.62
CA LEU A 13 3.73 8.72 2.93
C LEU A 13 2.42 8.93 3.69
N ASP A 14 1.84 7.87 4.24
CA ASP A 14 0.53 7.91 4.89
C ASP A 14 0.62 8.09 6.42
N GLY A 15 1.82 8.22 6.98
CA GLY A 15 2.03 8.39 8.42
C GLY A 15 1.52 7.21 9.26
N ILE A 16 1.62 5.99 8.73
CA ILE A 16 1.13 4.78 9.41
C ILE A 16 2.01 4.48 10.63
N SER A 17 1.38 4.18 11.76
CA SER A 17 2.04 3.83 13.02
C SER A 17 2.82 2.51 12.94
N ASP A 18 3.71 2.27 13.89
CA ASP A 18 4.44 0.99 14.01
C ASP A 18 3.50 -0.16 14.35
N GLU A 19 2.42 0.13 15.06
CA GLU A 19 1.39 -0.84 15.44
C GLU A 19 0.52 -1.23 14.25
N ASP A 20 0.12 -0.26 13.42
CA ASP A 20 -0.82 -0.48 12.32
C ASP A 20 -0.14 -1.05 11.07
N ILE A 21 1.17 -0.83 10.89
CA ILE A 21 1.87 -1.25 9.66
C ILE A 21 1.89 -2.77 9.47
N ALA A 22 1.80 -3.53 10.57
CA ALA A 22 1.74 -4.99 10.52
C ALA A 22 0.46 -5.52 9.83
N ALA A 23 -0.64 -4.75 9.89
CA ALA A 23 -1.90 -5.11 9.25
C ALA A 23 -1.95 -4.76 7.75
N LEU A 24 -0.99 -3.98 7.25
CA LEU A 24 -0.98 -3.52 5.86
C LEU A 24 -0.51 -4.63 4.90
N ASN A 25 -1.43 -5.10 4.06
CA ASN A 25 -1.15 -6.06 2.99
C ASN A 25 -1.09 -5.34 1.65
N ILE A 26 0.12 -5.22 1.09
CA ILE A 26 0.32 -4.67 -0.26
C ILE A 26 0.11 -5.81 -1.28
N PRO A 27 -0.87 -5.70 -2.20
CA PRO A 27 -1.11 -6.70 -3.22
C PRO A 27 0.07 -6.83 -4.18
N THR A 28 0.40 -8.06 -4.54
CA THR A 28 1.46 -8.36 -5.50
C THR A 28 1.04 -7.97 -6.92
N ALA A 29 1.94 -7.31 -7.66
CA ALA A 29 1.77 -6.96 -9.08
C ALA A 29 0.57 -6.04 -9.41
N GLN A 30 0.07 -5.31 -8.41
CA GLN A 30 -1.02 -4.34 -8.59
C GLN A 30 -0.47 -2.91 -8.54
N PRO A 31 -0.68 -2.08 -9.59
CA PRO A 31 -0.18 -0.72 -9.60
C PRO A 31 -0.91 0.16 -8.57
N LEU A 32 -0.15 0.68 -7.60
CA LEU A 32 -0.60 1.68 -6.64
C LEU A 32 -0.04 3.06 -7.04
N VAL A 33 -0.93 4.00 -7.33
CA VAL A 33 -0.58 5.36 -7.78
C VAL A 33 -0.67 6.32 -6.60
N TYR A 34 0.41 7.06 -6.38
CA TYR A 34 0.43 8.23 -5.51
C TYR A 34 0.59 9.49 -6.34
N GLU A 35 -0.31 10.44 -6.13
CA GLU A 35 -0.13 11.83 -6.53
C GLU A 35 0.34 12.59 -5.30
N LEU A 36 1.40 13.40 -5.45
CA LEU A 36 2.04 14.10 -4.34
C LEU A 36 1.91 15.61 -4.53
N ASN A 37 1.72 16.32 -3.43
CA ASN A 37 1.82 17.78 -3.37
C ASN A 37 3.28 18.23 -3.46
N GLU A 38 3.51 19.54 -3.54
CA GLU A 38 4.85 20.13 -3.59
C GLU A 38 5.71 19.79 -2.36
N ASP A 39 5.07 19.58 -1.20
CA ASP A 39 5.72 19.14 0.05
C ASP A 39 5.90 17.62 0.14
N LEU A 40 5.64 16.89 -0.95
CA LEU A 40 5.67 15.44 -1.06
C LEU A 40 4.63 14.69 -0.22
N SER A 41 3.66 15.39 0.37
CA SER A 41 2.52 14.74 1.01
C SER A 41 1.58 14.12 -0.04
N PRO A 42 0.96 12.96 0.24
CA PRO A 42 0.02 12.34 -0.68
C PRO A 42 -1.25 13.18 -0.80
N VAL A 43 -1.67 13.45 -2.05
CA VAL A 43 -2.96 14.10 -2.36
C VAL A 43 -4.12 13.21 -1.91
N THR A 44 -3.99 11.90 -2.11
CA THR A 44 -4.93 10.87 -1.63
C THR A 44 -4.19 9.93 -0.68
N PRO A 45 -4.50 9.95 0.63
CA PRO A 45 -3.95 8.99 1.59
C PRO A 45 -4.24 7.55 1.16
N GLY A 46 -3.24 6.69 1.21
CA GLY A 46 -3.33 5.29 0.74
C GLY A 46 -3.20 5.13 -0.77
N GLY A 47 -3.07 6.23 -1.53
CA GLY A 47 -2.99 6.22 -2.99
C GLY A 47 -4.26 5.67 -3.65
N ARG A 48 -4.14 5.36 -4.95
CA ARG A 48 -5.22 4.74 -5.74
C ARG A 48 -4.69 3.56 -6.54
N TYR A 49 -5.33 2.41 -6.41
CA TYR A 49 -5.09 1.30 -7.33
C TYR A 49 -5.70 1.59 -8.71
N LEU A 50 -4.97 1.26 -9.77
CA LEU A 50 -5.50 1.41 -11.14
C LEU A 50 -6.69 0.48 -11.41
N ASP A 51 -6.68 -0.71 -10.79
CA ASP A 51 -7.78 -1.66 -10.76
C ASP A 51 -8.08 -2.04 -9.29
N PRO A 52 -9.05 -1.37 -8.65
CA PRO A 52 -9.36 -1.62 -7.24
C PRO A 52 -9.89 -3.03 -6.95
N GLU A 53 -10.63 -3.64 -7.89
CA GLU A 53 -11.20 -4.97 -7.69
C GLU A 53 -10.10 -6.04 -7.72
N ALA A 54 -9.22 -5.98 -8.73
CA ALA A 54 -8.05 -6.86 -8.80
C ALA A 54 -7.11 -6.66 -7.61
N ALA A 55 -6.92 -5.42 -7.16
CA ALA A 55 -6.12 -5.10 -5.98
C ALA A 55 -6.68 -5.70 -4.70
N ALA A 56 -7.98 -5.62 -4.47
CA ALA A 56 -8.63 -6.20 -3.29
C ALA A 56 -8.48 -7.73 -3.26
N ALA A 57 -8.74 -8.40 -4.40
CA ALA A 57 -8.58 -9.85 -4.50
C ALA A 57 -7.14 -10.30 -4.25
N ALA A 58 -6.16 -9.59 -4.83
CA ALA A 58 -4.75 -9.87 -4.64
C ALA A 58 -4.27 -9.60 -3.20
N ALA A 59 -4.78 -8.55 -2.55
CA ALA A 59 -4.44 -8.23 -1.17
C ALA A 59 -4.96 -9.31 -0.21
N GLN A 60 -6.17 -9.83 -0.45
CA GLN A 60 -6.72 -10.96 0.30
C GLN A 60 -5.89 -12.24 0.09
N ALA A 61 -5.40 -12.48 -1.13
CA ALA A 61 -4.51 -13.61 -1.41
C ALA A 61 -3.20 -13.51 -0.62
N VAL A 62 -2.59 -12.33 -0.55
CA VAL A 62 -1.38 -12.07 0.26
C VAL A 62 -1.65 -12.28 1.75
N ALA A 63 -2.76 -11.76 2.28
CA ALA A 63 -3.14 -11.95 3.68
C ALA A 63 -3.30 -13.43 4.07
N ASN A 64 -3.74 -14.27 3.14
CA ASN A 64 -3.91 -15.70 3.36
C ASN A 64 -2.61 -16.52 3.20
N GLN A 65 -1.53 -15.97 2.65
CA GLN A 65 -0.23 -16.67 2.53
C GLN A 65 0.51 -16.80 3.86
N GLY A 66 0.18 -15.95 4.85
CA GLY A 66 0.74 -16.00 6.19
C GLY A 66 -0.04 -16.87 7.18
N ARG A 67 -1.01 -17.67 6.70
CA ARG A 67 -1.78 -18.65 7.48
C ARG A 67 -1.21 -20.05 7.34
#